data_AF-A0A7Y5NQS2-F1
#
_entry.id   AF-A0A7Y5NQS2-F1
#
_cell.length_a   1.000
_cell.length_b   1.000
_cell.length_c   1.000
_cell.angle_alpha   90.00
_cell.angle_beta   90.00
_cell.angle_gamma   90.00
#
_symmetry.space_group_name_H-M   'P 1'
#
loop_
_entity.id
_entity.type
_entity.pdbx_description
1 polymer ?
#
loop_
_entity_poly.entity_id
_entity_poly.type
_entity_poly.pdbx_seq_one_letter_code
_entity_poly.pdbx_strand_id
1 'polypeptide(L)'
;MSRVFANEFAQVLSRVRSQGGVYAVPWYLAIGEPLVGKSTVLKSMNLTWQQPATIEGQYCQYWISREAVIVEAREPIVGPNKQPSLLRELCEELVRIRSREPLDGIILVMSATDVADRQDDNLETHAQHLRSYLIEACRTLEADVPVYVIVNRYDTLWGYAEVFAWNADRAKEDSWGFLVPPDVPTQSTWPKTEEGIVGLGARIEATCLAKLSSEDGVEPRIRSFQHLVESRVFLQRLRDVLKAISFSSAYERAPWLRAVIIGAGVPGVGDRIRAGIDKFGSMGIMQNPYDPYRAQRPGGLPLHMFFRGIILPEKELVPLKTKWRHDVVCVIGFALGFLFLVAGLVIKYVVQR
;
A
#
# COMPACT_ATOMS: atom_id res chain seq x y z
N MET A 1 0.12 -22.73 17.15
CA MET A 1 -0.83 -22.01 16.26
C MET A 1 -1.33 -20.80 17.01
N SER A 2 -1.05 -19.62 16.47
CA SER A 2 -1.32 -18.33 17.11
C SER A 2 -2.82 -18.11 17.29
N ARG A 3 -3.26 -17.98 18.55
CA ARG A 3 -4.65 -17.60 18.88
C ARG A 3 -4.89 -16.09 18.76
N VAL A 4 -3.84 -15.31 18.48
CA VAL A 4 -3.86 -13.85 18.56
C VAL A 4 -4.86 -13.26 17.57
N PHE A 5 -4.74 -13.62 16.28
CA PHE A 5 -5.60 -13.04 15.23
C PHE A 5 -6.89 -13.84 14.98
N ALA A 6 -6.99 -15.08 15.45
CA ALA A 6 -8.09 -15.99 15.13
C ALA A 6 -9.46 -15.43 15.56
N ASN A 7 -9.55 -14.86 16.77
CA ASN A 7 -10.78 -14.29 17.29
C ASN A 7 -11.20 -13.03 16.52
N GLU A 8 -10.23 -12.20 16.16
CA GLU A 8 -10.44 -10.94 15.43
C GLU A 8 -10.93 -11.22 14.01
N PHE A 9 -10.28 -12.16 13.32
CA PHE A 9 -10.70 -12.61 12.00
C PHE A 9 -12.07 -13.31 12.01
N ALA A 10 -12.43 -14.04 13.06
CA ALA A 10 -13.77 -14.61 13.17
C ALA A 10 -14.86 -13.51 13.14
N GLN A 11 -14.61 -12.37 13.80
CA GLN A 11 -15.51 -11.21 13.74
C GLN A 11 -15.53 -10.58 12.35
N VAL A 12 -14.37 -10.38 11.70
CA VAL A 12 -14.29 -9.88 10.32
C VAL A 12 -15.08 -10.77 9.37
N LEU A 13 -14.89 -12.09 9.47
CA LEU A 13 -15.56 -13.06 8.61
C LEU A 13 -17.07 -13.08 8.79
N SER A 14 -17.57 -12.85 10.02
CA SER A 14 -19.01 -12.72 10.25
C SER A 14 -19.63 -11.57 9.45
N ARG A 15 -18.91 -10.45 9.32
CA ARG A 15 -19.35 -9.26 8.57
C ARG A 15 -19.14 -9.35 7.07
N VAL A 16 -18.12 -10.08 6.64
CA VAL A 16 -17.87 -10.28 5.20
C VAL A 16 -18.82 -11.34 4.64
N ARG A 17 -19.27 -12.31 5.45
CA ARG A 17 -20.28 -13.29 5.06
C ARG A 17 -21.62 -12.65 4.66
N SER A 18 -22.04 -11.57 5.31
CA SER A 18 -23.27 -10.85 4.92
C SER A 18 -23.15 -10.11 3.57
N GLN A 19 -21.94 -9.98 3.02
CA GLN A 19 -21.68 -9.29 1.74
C GLN A 19 -21.53 -10.25 0.55
N GLY A 20 -21.80 -11.54 0.74
CA GLY A 20 -21.60 -12.55 -0.32
C GLY A 20 -20.37 -13.42 -0.12
N GLY A 21 -19.68 -13.33 1.02
CA GLY A 21 -18.60 -14.23 1.41
C GLY A 21 -17.21 -13.63 1.28
N VAL A 22 -16.19 -14.40 1.68
CA VAL A 22 -14.83 -13.90 1.92
C VAL A 22 -14.18 -13.32 0.66
N TYR A 23 -14.52 -13.85 -0.51
CA TYR A 23 -14.00 -13.42 -1.83
C TYR A 23 -14.92 -12.43 -2.57
N ALA A 24 -15.99 -11.93 -1.93
CA ALA A 24 -16.88 -10.96 -2.57
C ALA A 24 -16.23 -9.58 -2.75
N VAL A 25 -15.27 -9.25 -1.90
CA VAL A 25 -14.50 -8.00 -1.92
C VAL A 25 -13.00 -8.29 -1.80
N PRO A 26 -12.14 -7.44 -2.39
CA PRO A 26 -10.69 -7.54 -2.24
C PRO A 26 -10.22 -7.27 -0.81
N TRP A 27 -9.12 -7.91 -0.44
CA TRP A 27 -8.44 -7.79 0.85
C TRP A 27 -7.05 -7.18 0.67
N TYR A 28 -6.78 -6.11 1.42
CA TYR A 28 -5.50 -5.42 1.39
C TYR A 28 -4.83 -5.46 2.76
N LEU A 29 -3.50 -5.55 2.77
CA LEU A 29 -2.69 -5.39 3.98
C LEU A 29 -2.01 -4.02 3.93
N ALA A 30 -2.34 -3.15 4.88
CA ALA A 30 -1.70 -1.84 5.03
C ALA A 30 -0.53 -1.93 6.01
N ILE A 31 0.69 -1.72 5.49
CA ILE A 31 1.96 -1.77 6.22
C ILE A 31 2.62 -0.40 6.16
N GLY A 32 3.31 -0.03 7.23
CA GLY A 32 4.10 1.19 7.31
C GLY A 32 4.55 1.44 8.74
N GLU A 33 5.58 2.25 8.93
CA GLU A 33 6.03 2.61 10.27
C GLU A 33 4.90 3.25 11.11
N PRO A 34 5.01 3.23 12.45
CA PRO A 34 4.08 3.94 13.32
C PRO A 34 4.02 5.42 12.94
N LEU A 35 2.86 6.05 13.17
CA LEU A 35 2.69 7.49 12.98
C LEU A 35 2.92 8.03 11.57
N VAL A 36 3.12 7.22 10.52
CA VAL A 36 3.16 7.70 9.11
C VAL A 36 1.79 8.10 8.55
N GLY A 37 0.72 7.90 9.33
CA GLY A 37 -0.64 8.28 8.97
C GLY A 37 -1.44 7.22 8.20
N LYS A 38 -1.16 5.92 8.41
CA LYS A 38 -1.90 4.79 7.83
C LYS A 38 -3.43 4.95 7.99
N SER A 39 -3.95 4.99 9.21
CA SER A 39 -5.39 5.18 9.45
C SER A 39 -5.96 6.45 8.79
N THR A 40 -5.18 7.53 8.72
CA THR A 40 -5.58 8.78 8.08
C THR A 40 -5.73 8.62 6.57
N VAL A 41 -4.77 7.97 5.93
CA VAL A 41 -4.81 7.61 4.51
C VAL A 41 -6.00 6.70 4.21
N LEU A 42 -6.24 5.68 5.04
CA LEU A 42 -7.37 4.78 4.88
C LEU A 42 -8.70 5.55 4.95
N LYS A 43 -8.90 6.39 5.96
CA LYS A 43 -10.10 7.25 6.07
C LYS A 43 -10.29 8.15 4.85
N SER A 44 -9.21 8.64 4.24
CA SER A 44 -9.26 9.54 3.08
C SER A 44 -9.53 8.86 1.74
N MET A 45 -9.64 7.52 1.69
CA MET A 45 -9.89 6.76 0.45
C MET A 45 -11.33 6.89 -0.08
N ASN A 46 -12.23 7.53 0.69
CA ASN A 46 -13.64 7.76 0.32
C ASN A 46 -14.39 6.45 -0.01
N LEU A 47 -14.19 5.42 0.82
CA LEU A 47 -14.89 4.14 0.75
C LEU A 47 -16.22 4.18 1.51
N THR A 48 -17.14 3.28 1.15
CA THR A 48 -18.42 3.15 1.83
C THR A 48 -18.26 2.28 3.08
N TRP A 49 -17.79 2.90 4.17
CA TRP A 49 -17.56 2.23 5.45
C TRP A 49 -18.84 1.64 6.04
N GLN A 50 -18.74 0.42 6.58
CA GLN A 50 -19.83 -0.19 7.33
C GLN A 50 -19.89 0.40 8.74
N GLN A 51 -20.95 0.12 9.49
CA GLN A 51 -21.06 0.58 10.88
C GLN A 51 -21.04 -0.61 11.85
N PRO A 52 -20.08 -0.66 12.80
CA PRO A 52 -18.93 0.23 12.92
C PRO A 52 -17.90 0.01 11.79
N ALA A 53 -17.18 1.07 11.39
CA ALA A 53 -16.25 1.05 10.24
C ALA A 53 -15.08 0.10 10.44
N THR A 54 -14.70 -0.11 11.70
CA THR A 54 -13.54 -0.93 12.05
C THR A 54 -13.87 -1.94 13.14
N ILE A 55 -13.12 -3.04 13.12
CA ILE A 55 -12.99 -3.96 14.24
C ILE A 55 -11.59 -3.74 14.81
N GLU A 56 -11.50 -3.43 16.09
CA GLU A 56 -10.22 -3.26 16.77
C GLU A 56 -9.69 -4.62 17.22
N GLY A 57 -8.46 -4.92 16.82
CA GLY A 57 -7.67 -6.03 17.32
C GLY A 57 -6.50 -5.54 18.17
N GLN A 58 -5.79 -6.49 18.77
CA GLN A 58 -4.66 -6.23 19.64
C GLN A 58 -3.50 -5.57 18.88
N TYR A 59 -3.18 -6.07 17.68
CA TYR A 59 -2.06 -5.61 16.86
C TYR A 59 -2.49 -5.13 15.47
N CYS A 60 -3.76 -5.30 15.13
CA CYS A 60 -4.32 -4.93 13.83
C CYS A 60 -5.60 -4.10 14.02
N GLN A 61 -5.88 -3.22 13.07
CA GLN A 61 -7.20 -2.63 12.88
C GLN A 61 -7.78 -3.11 11.57
N TYR A 62 -8.99 -3.65 11.61
CA TYR A 62 -9.65 -4.22 10.45
C TYR A 62 -10.70 -3.25 9.94
N TRP A 63 -10.45 -2.68 8.77
CA TRP A 63 -11.34 -1.73 8.11
C TRP A 63 -12.27 -2.47 7.15
N ILE A 64 -13.58 -2.26 7.28
CA ILE A 64 -14.58 -2.97 6.48
C ILE A 64 -15.45 -1.95 5.76
N SER A 65 -15.39 -1.98 4.43
CA SER A 65 -16.22 -1.19 3.54
C SER A 65 -17.09 -2.11 2.66
N ARG A 66 -17.89 -1.53 1.75
CA ARG A 66 -18.59 -2.32 0.73
C ARG A 66 -17.67 -2.73 -0.41
N GLU A 67 -16.55 -2.04 -0.57
CA GLU A 67 -15.64 -2.17 -1.70
C GLU A 67 -14.41 -3.01 -1.38
N ALA A 68 -13.95 -3.03 -0.13
CA ALA A 68 -12.74 -3.73 0.30
C ALA A 68 -12.69 -4.00 1.82
N VAL A 69 -11.89 -4.98 2.20
CA VAL A 69 -11.41 -5.20 3.57
C VAL A 69 -9.95 -4.79 3.64
N ILE A 70 -9.56 -4.00 4.63
CA ILE A 70 -8.17 -3.56 4.80
C ILE A 70 -7.69 -3.92 6.20
N VAL A 71 -6.62 -4.70 6.29
CA VAL A 71 -5.96 -5.06 7.54
C VAL A 71 -4.83 -4.06 7.77
N GLU A 72 -4.99 -3.16 8.74
CA GLU A 72 -3.96 -2.20 9.11
C GLU A 72 -3.08 -2.78 10.22
N ALA A 73 -1.81 -3.06 9.91
CA ALA A 73 -0.83 -3.54 10.88
C ALA A 73 -0.31 -2.41 11.77
N ARG A 74 -0.27 -2.65 13.09
CA ARG A 74 0.26 -1.70 14.11
C ARG A 74 1.50 -2.27 14.80
N GLU A 75 2.07 -1.52 15.74
CA GLU A 75 3.12 -2.07 16.59
C GLU A 75 2.59 -3.24 17.44
N PRO A 76 3.37 -4.32 17.66
CA PRO A 76 4.76 -4.53 17.23
C PRO A 76 4.90 -5.36 15.94
N ILE A 77 3.88 -5.43 15.07
CA ILE A 77 4.03 -6.07 13.74
C ILE A 77 4.97 -5.25 12.84
N VAL A 78 4.89 -3.93 12.97
CA VAL A 78 5.72 -2.92 12.30
C VAL A 78 6.37 -2.01 13.34
N GLY A 79 7.33 -1.17 12.92
CA GLY A 79 8.00 -0.20 13.78
C GLY A 79 9.32 -0.69 14.39
N PRO A 80 9.96 0.14 15.23
CA PRO A 80 11.28 -0.15 15.82
C PRO A 80 11.28 -1.36 16.75
N ASN A 81 10.16 -1.62 17.44
CA ASN A 81 10.00 -2.75 18.35
C ASN A 81 9.40 -3.99 17.65
N LYS A 82 9.68 -4.16 16.35
CA LYS A 82 9.12 -5.23 15.53
C LYS A 82 9.38 -6.61 16.15
N GLN A 83 8.33 -7.41 16.28
CA GLN A 83 8.44 -8.85 16.53
C GLN A 83 8.26 -9.61 15.21
N PRO A 84 9.31 -10.23 14.66
CA PRO A 84 9.24 -10.88 13.33
C PRO A 84 8.17 -11.96 13.23
N SER A 85 7.87 -12.69 14.31
CA SER A 85 6.85 -13.75 14.29
C SER A 85 5.45 -13.23 14.00
N LEU A 86 5.09 -12.01 14.44
CA LEU A 86 3.71 -11.53 14.36
C LEU A 86 3.26 -11.24 12.92
N LEU A 87 4.13 -10.69 12.07
CA LEU A 87 3.79 -10.47 10.65
C LEU A 87 3.58 -11.80 9.93
N ARG A 88 4.42 -12.79 10.25
CA ARG A 88 4.29 -14.15 9.73
C ARG A 88 2.98 -14.79 10.19
N GLU A 89 2.69 -14.76 11.50
CA GLU A 89 1.44 -15.30 12.05
C GLU A 89 0.20 -14.64 11.44
N LEU A 90 0.23 -13.32 11.23
CA LEU A 90 -0.84 -12.60 10.54
C LEU A 90 -1.05 -13.11 9.11
N CYS A 91 0.04 -13.27 8.35
CA CYS A 91 0.00 -13.78 6.98
C CYS A 91 -0.45 -15.25 6.93
N GLU A 92 -0.03 -16.09 7.87
CA GLU A 92 -0.49 -17.48 7.98
C GLU A 92 -2.00 -17.57 8.23
N GLU A 93 -2.56 -16.69 9.07
CA GLU A 93 -4.00 -16.63 9.29
C GLU A 93 -4.74 -16.13 8.04
N LEU A 94 -4.19 -15.15 7.30
CA LEU A 94 -4.75 -14.73 6.01
C LEU A 94 -4.76 -15.87 4.99
N VAL A 95 -3.69 -16.66 4.89
CA VAL A 95 -3.62 -17.86 4.03
C VAL A 95 -4.66 -18.89 4.45
N ARG A 96 -4.86 -19.11 5.75
CA ARG A 96 -5.88 -20.05 6.25
C ARG A 96 -7.29 -19.64 5.83
N ILE A 97 -7.60 -18.35 5.96
CA ILE A 97 -8.94 -17.81 5.71
C ILE A 97 -9.22 -17.66 4.22
N ARG A 98 -8.22 -17.20 3.45
CA ARG A 98 -8.30 -16.92 2.01
C ARG A 98 -7.28 -17.74 1.21
N SER A 99 -7.33 -19.06 1.34
CA SER A 99 -6.37 -19.99 0.70
C SER A 99 -6.15 -19.84 -0.82
N ARG A 100 -7.12 -19.30 -1.58
CA ARG A 100 -6.97 -19.11 -3.04
C ARG A 100 -6.21 -17.83 -3.39
N GLU A 101 -6.38 -16.81 -2.58
CA GLU A 101 -5.90 -15.44 -2.81
C GLU A 101 -5.87 -14.73 -1.45
N PRO A 102 -4.78 -14.90 -0.69
CA PRO A 102 -4.69 -14.39 0.68
C PRO A 102 -4.88 -12.87 0.76
N LEU A 103 -4.34 -12.14 -0.22
CA LEU A 103 -4.44 -10.70 -0.39
C LEU A 103 -4.47 -10.35 -1.88
N ASP A 104 -5.20 -9.30 -2.21
CA ASP A 104 -5.31 -8.69 -3.54
C ASP A 104 -4.23 -7.60 -3.71
N GLY A 105 -3.65 -7.10 -2.61
CA GLY A 105 -2.58 -6.11 -2.64
C GLY A 105 -1.99 -5.77 -1.26
N ILE A 106 -0.79 -5.22 -1.24
CA ILE A 106 -0.17 -4.60 -0.06
C ILE A 106 -0.12 -3.09 -0.27
N ILE A 107 -0.63 -2.33 0.70
CA ILE A 107 -0.56 -0.87 0.71
C ILE A 107 0.59 -0.48 1.64
N LEU A 108 1.72 -0.06 1.06
CA LEU A 108 2.86 0.43 1.81
C LEU A 108 2.71 1.94 2.02
N VAL A 109 2.50 2.38 3.26
CA VAL A 109 2.40 3.80 3.61
C VAL A 109 3.71 4.26 4.24
N MET A 110 4.26 5.36 3.73
CA MET A 110 5.43 6.04 4.30
C MET A 110 5.20 7.55 4.36
N SER A 111 5.97 8.26 5.18
CA SER A 111 5.84 9.72 5.33
C SER A 111 6.82 10.46 4.41
N ALA A 112 6.36 11.49 3.72
CA ALA A 112 7.24 12.38 2.96
C ALA A 112 8.30 13.03 3.87
N THR A 113 7.95 13.33 5.12
CA THR A 113 8.87 13.88 6.14
C THR A 113 9.99 12.88 6.48
N ASP A 114 9.66 11.59 6.63
CA ASP A 114 10.68 10.56 6.90
C ASP A 114 11.65 10.42 5.72
N VAL A 115 11.13 10.50 4.49
CA VAL A 115 11.96 10.46 3.30
C VAL A 115 12.83 11.70 3.18
N ALA A 116 12.29 12.89 3.45
CA ALA A 116 12.97 14.17 3.25
C ALA A 116 13.99 14.52 4.36
N ASP A 117 13.67 14.27 5.63
CA ASP A 117 14.40 14.87 6.75
C ASP A 117 15.35 13.90 7.48
N ARG A 118 15.28 12.58 7.20
CA ARG A 118 16.21 11.60 7.82
C ARG A 118 17.67 11.84 7.40
N GLN A 119 18.63 11.49 8.24
CA GLN A 119 20.02 11.38 7.80
C GLN A 119 20.19 10.19 6.84
N ASP A 120 21.21 10.21 6.00
CA ASP A 120 21.37 9.22 4.91
C ASP A 120 21.45 7.77 5.43
N ASP A 121 22.26 7.51 6.47
CA ASP A 121 22.36 6.17 7.10
C ASP A 121 21.01 5.71 7.69
N ASN A 122 20.24 6.66 8.23
CA ASN A 122 18.91 6.39 8.78
C ASN A 122 17.86 6.17 7.68
N LEU A 123 18.05 6.75 6.49
CA LEU A 123 17.18 6.56 5.33
C LEU A 123 17.39 5.19 4.70
N GLU A 124 18.64 4.74 4.57
CA GLU A 124 18.95 3.39 4.09
C GLU A 124 18.37 2.34 5.04
N THR A 125 18.59 2.49 6.34
CA THR A 125 18.03 1.61 7.37
C THR A 125 16.50 1.57 7.30
N HIS A 126 15.86 2.73 7.12
CA HIS A 126 14.40 2.83 6.93
C HIS A 126 13.94 2.03 5.71
N ALA A 127 14.61 2.21 4.57
CA ALA A 127 14.27 1.49 3.34
C ALA A 127 14.42 -0.04 3.51
N GLN A 128 15.48 -0.49 4.19
CA GLN A 128 15.68 -1.90 4.50
C GLN A 128 14.61 -2.46 5.43
N HIS A 129 14.14 -1.69 6.42
CA HIS A 129 13.01 -2.10 7.26
C HIS A 129 11.73 -2.27 6.45
N LEU A 130 11.37 -1.30 5.60
CA LEU A 130 10.20 -1.39 4.73
C LEU A 130 10.27 -2.61 3.81
N ARG A 131 11.44 -2.82 3.18
CA ARG A 131 11.71 -4.00 2.35
C ARG A 131 11.54 -5.31 3.13
N SER A 132 12.04 -5.37 4.36
CA SER A 132 11.93 -6.56 5.22
C SER A 132 10.48 -6.96 5.49
N TYR A 133 9.57 -5.98 5.65
CA TYR A 133 8.14 -6.25 5.84
C TYR A 133 7.53 -6.88 4.59
N LEU A 134 7.85 -6.32 3.42
CA LEU A 134 7.32 -6.82 2.15
C LEU A 134 7.82 -8.23 1.85
N ILE A 135 9.12 -8.48 2.04
CA ILE A 135 9.72 -9.81 1.80
C ILE A 135 9.13 -10.83 2.75
N GLU A 136 8.99 -10.50 4.03
CA GLU A 136 8.40 -11.41 5.01
C GLU A 136 6.94 -11.72 4.67
N ALA A 137 6.14 -10.71 4.32
CA ALA A 137 4.76 -10.90 3.92
C ALA A 137 4.65 -11.78 2.65
N CYS A 138 5.33 -11.40 1.56
CA CYS A 138 5.28 -12.15 0.30
C CYS A 138 5.77 -13.60 0.48
N ARG A 139 6.83 -13.83 1.27
CA ARG A 139 7.35 -15.17 1.57
C ARG A 139 6.31 -16.03 2.27
N THR A 140 5.59 -15.50 3.25
CA THR A 140 4.59 -16.26 4.01
C THR A 140 3.28 -16.46 3.25
N LEU A 141 2.89 -15.51 2.40
CA LEU A 141 1.67 -15.62 1.58
C LEU A 141 1.85 -16.62 0.43
N GLU A 142 3.09 -16.94 0.05
CA GLU A 142 3.45 -17.79 -1.10
C GLU A 142 2.72 -17.36 -2.38
N ALA A 143 2.56 -16.05 -2.55
CA ALA A 143 1.85 -15.43 -3.66
C ALA A 143 2.55 -14.11 -4.03
N ASP A 144 2.61 -13.82 -5.32
CA ASP A 144 3.08 -12.53 -5.82
C ASP A 144 1.94 -11.52 -5.69
N VAL A 145 2.04 -10.65 -4.69
CA VAL A 145 1.00 -9.66 -4.37
C VAL A 145 1.50 -8.26 -4.80
N PRO A 146 0.69 -7.47 -5.53
CA PRO A 146 1.11 -6.14 -5.96
C PRO A 146 1.26 -5.20 -4.74
N VAL A 147 2.31 -4.40 -4.76
CA VAL A 147 2.63 -3.40 -3.72
C VAL A 147 2.31 -2.01 -4.24
N TYR A 148 1.43 -1.32 -3.55
CA TYR A 148 1.02 0.06 -3.80
C TYR A 148 1.67 0.97 -2.76
N VAL A 149 2.63 1.80 -3.18
CA VAL A 149 3.34 2.72 -2.28
C VAL A 149 2.61 4.06 -2.23
N ILE A 150 2.24 4.48 -1.03
CA ILE A 150 1.64 5.78 -0.75
C ILE A 150 2.61 6.56 0.13
N VAL A 151 3.20 7.62 -0.44
CA VAL A 151 3.95 8.61 0.31
C VAL A 151 2.98 9.68 0.81
N ASN A 152 2.54 9.50 2.05
CA ASN A 152 1.64 10.41 2.73
C ASN A 152 2.37 11.65 3.25
N ARG A 153 1.62 12.65 3.70
CA ARG A 153 2.14 13.90 4.27
C ARG A 153 3.03 14.70 3.31
N TYR A 154 2.78 14.58 2.02
CA TYR A 154 3.48 15.40 1.03
C TYR A 154 3.26 16.90 1.27
N ASP A 155 2.16 17.25 1.93
CA ASP A 155 1.85 18.62 2.38
C ASP A 155 2.80 19.17 3.46
N THR A 156 3.75 18.37 3.95
CA THR A 156 4.82 18.83 4.86
C THR A 156 6.01 19.48 4.15
N LEU A 157 6.10 19.36 2.82
CA LEU A 157 7.12 20.04 2.04
C LEU A 157 6.80 21.54 1.96
N TRP A 158 7.80 22.39 2.16
CA TRP A 158 7.74 23.84 2.05
C TRP A 158 7.17 24.26 0.69
N GLY A 159 6.31 25.27 0.73
CA GLY A 159 5.66 25.82 -0.45
C GLY A 159 4.56 24.94 -1.07
N TYR A 160 4.28 23.76 -0.49
CA TYR A 160 3.18 22.89 -0.94
C TYR A 160 1.85 23.64 -1.00
N ALA A 161 1.53 24.43 0.05
CA ALA A 161 0.25 25.11 0.15
C ALA A 161 -0.03 26.07 -1.01
N GLU A 162 1.01 26.68 -1.59
CA GLU A 162 0.89 27.64 -2.70
C GLU A 162 0.78 26.91 -4.05
N VAL A 163 1.53 25.83 -4.23
CA VAL A 163 1.51 25.02 -5.47
C VAL A 163 0.22 24.21 -5.57
N PHE A 164 -0.18 23.58 -4.46
CA PHE A 164 -1.31 22.67 -4.35
C PHE A 164 -2.55 23.27 -3.72
N ALA A 165 -2.64 24.60 -3.67
CA ALA A 165 -3.84 25.31 -3.23
C ALA A 165 -5.10 24.79 -3.93
N TRP A 166 -6.19 24.63 -3.18
CA TRP A 166 -7.47 24.21 -3.75
C TRP A 166 -7.95 25.17 -4.84
N ASN A 167 -8.48 24.60 -5.92
CA ASN A 167 -9.34 25.30 -6.87
C ASN A 167 -10.42 24.33 -7.38
N ALA A 168 -11.43 24.84 -8.09
CA ALA A 168 -12.54 24.02 -8.56
C ALA A 168 -12.10 22.91 -9.54
N ASP A 169 -11.06 23.16 -10.33
CA ASP A 169 -10.55 22.22 -11.33
C ASP A 169 -9.84 21.02 -10.68
N ARG A 170 -9.22 21.23 -9.52
CA ARG A 170 -8.54 20.18 -8.73
C ARG A 170 -9.49 19.11 -8.19
N ALA A 171 -10.79 19.36 -8.17
CA ALA A 171 -11.79 18.34 -7.82
C ALA A 171 -11.77 17.14 -8.79
N LYS A 172 -11.32 17.34 -10.03
CA LYS A 172 -11.25 16.33 -11.08
C LYS A 172 -9.81 15.90 -11.39
N GLU A 173 -8.86 16.36 -10.60
CA GLU A 173 -7.44 16.11 -10.85
C GLU A 173 -7.11 14.62 -10.61
N ASP A 174 -6.33 14.05 -11.54
CA ASP A 174 -5.82 12.70 -11.40
C ASP A 174 -4.83 12.59 -10.24
N SER A 175 -4.70 11.39 -9.69
CA SER A 175 -3.72 11.10 -8.65
C SER A 175 -2.30 11.50 -9.08
N TRP A 176 -1.51 11.94 -8.12
CA TRP A 176 -0.11 12.30 -8.33
C TRP A 176 0.79 11.12 -8.05
N GLY A 177 1.41 10.61 -9.11
CA GLY A 177 2.26 9.44 -9.02
C GLY A 177 2.39 8.76 -10.38
N PHE A 178 2.76 7.50 -10.35
CA PHE A 178 2.93 6.69 -11.55
C PHE A 178 2.63 5.21 -11.29
N LEU A 179 2.43 4.49 -12.39
CA LEU A 179 2.12 3.08 -12.44
C LEU A 179 3.26 2.31 -13.10
N VAL A 180 3.60 1.15 -12.54
CA VAL A 180 4.50 0.19 -13.18
C VAL A 180 3.65 -0.88 -13.88
N PRO A 181 3.76 -1.05 -15.20
CA PRO A 181 2.93 -2.00 -15.93
C PRO A 181 3.00 -3.43 -15.35
N PRO A 182 1.87 -4.17 -15.29
CA PRO A 182 1.80 -5.47 -14.61
C PRO A 182 2.56 -6.59 -15.35
N ASP A 183 2.83 -6.41 -16.64
CA ASP A 183 3.59 -7.32 -17.49
C ASP A 183 5.11 -7.22 -17.29
N VAL A 184 5.57 -6.20 -16.57
CA VAL A 184 7.00 -6.01 -16.26
C VAL A 184 7.43 -7.06 -15.23
N PRO A 185 8.42 -7.92 -15.54
CA PRO A 185 8.96 -8.86 -14.57
C PRO A 185 9.54 -8.13 -13.37
N THR A 186 9.39 -8.70 -12.18
CA THR A 186 9.81 -8.07 -10.92
C THR A 186 11.31 -7.69 -10.88
N GLN A 187 12.14 -8.39 -11.65
CA GLN A 187 13.58 -8.10 -11.80
C GLN A 187 13.87 -6.85 -12.64
N SER A 188 12.93 -6.44 -13.49
CA SER A 188 13.00 -5.29 -14.40
C SER A 188 12.10 -4.14 -13.95
N THR A 189 11.57 -4.20 -12.73
CA THR A 189 10.71 -3.17 -12.14
C THR A 189 11.45 -1.84 -11.91
N TRP A 190 12.74 -1.89 -11.56
CA TRP A 190 13.50 -0.68 -11.21
C TRP A 190 13.57 0.34 -12.37
N PRO A 191 13.99 0.00 -13.59
CA PRO A 191 14.03 0.96 -14.70
C PRO A 191 12.69 1.67 -14.95
N LYS A 192 11.57 0.94 -14.86
CA LYS A 192 10.23 1.51 -15.03
C LYS A 192 9.80 2.40 -13.86
N THR A 193 10.24 2.04 -12.66
CA THR A 193 10.04 2.88 -11.47
C THR A 193 10.83 4.18 -11.58
N GLU A 194 12.08 4.10 -12.03
CA GLU A 194 12.94 5.27 -12.24
C GLU A 194 12.37 6.21 -13.32
N GLU A 195 11.90 5.68 -14.45
CA GLU A 195 11.17 6.42 -15.47
C GLU A 195 9.95 7.14 -14.89
N GLY A 196 9.17 6.44 -14.06
CA GLY A 196 8.01 7.01 -13.38
C GLY A 196 8.35 8.15 -12.41
N ILE A 197 9.45 8.04 -11.66
CA ILE A 197 9.92 9.11 -10.76
C ILE A 197 10.31 10.35 -11.56
N VAL A 198 11.01 10.17 -12.70
CA VAL A 198 11.37 11.28 -13.60
C VAL A 198 10.11 11.96 -14.15
N GLY A 199 9.12 11.17 -14.60
CA GLY A 199 7.84 11.70 -15.09
C GLY A 199 7.05 12.47 -14.02
N LEU A 200 7.01 11.96 -12.79
CA LEU A 200 6.40 12.65 -11.65
C LEU A 200 7.13 13.98 -11.35
N GLY A 201 8.46 13.96 -11.37
CA GLY A 201 9.28 15.16 -11.19
C GLY A 201 9.00 16.21 -12.27
N ALA A 202 8.91 15.81 -13.53
CA ALA A 202 8.56 16.70 -14.63
C ALA A 202 7.16 17.33 -14.45
N ARG A 203 6.16 16.56 -13.99
CA ARG A 203 4.80 17.07 -13.71
C ARG A 203 4.79 18.08 -12.55
N ILE A 204 5.53 17.80 -11.48
CA ILE A 204 5.68 18.74 -10.34
C ILE A 204 6.39 20.02 -10.82
N GLU A 205 7.47 19.87 -11.57
CA GLU A 205 8.24 21.00 -12.11
C GLU A 205 7.38 21.89 -13.01
N ALA A 206 6.64 21.31 -13.96
CA ALA A 206 5.73 22.06 -14.82
C ALA A 206 4.69 22.85 -14.01
N THR A 207 4.18 22.27 -12.93
CA THR A 207 3.17 22.92 -12.06
C THR A 207 3.77 24.06 -11.25
N CYS A 208 4.97 23.89 -10.70
CA CYS A 208 5.70 24.96 -10.02
C CYS A 208 6.07 26.09 -10.98
N LEU A 209 6.55 25.77 -12.20
CA LEU A 209 6.89 26.76 -13.21
C LEU A 209 5.66 27.56 -13.67
N ALA A 210 4.52 26.89 -13.87
CA ALA A 210 3.26 27.58 -14.19
C ALA A 210 2.86 28.58 -13.10
N LYS A 211 3.06 28.22 -11.82
CA LYS A 211 2.85 29.14 -10.69
C LYS A 211 3.86 30.28 -10.66
N LEU A 212 5.12 30.03 -10.99
CA LEU A 212 6.15 31.06 -11.08
C LEU A 212 5.89 32.07 -12.20
N SER A 213 5.33 31.63 -13.33
CA SER A 213 4.96 32.49 -14.46
C SER A 213 3.61 33.19 -14.29
N SER A 214 2.88 32.91 -13.21
CA SER A 214 1.57 33.53 -12.97
C SER A 214 1.67 34.99 -12.51
N GLU A 215 0.55 35.71 -12.65
CA GLU A 215 0.37 37.08 -12.16
C GLU A 215 0.18 37.16 -10.63
N ASP A 216 0.37 36.05 -9.90
CA ASP A 216 0.27 36.00 -8.44
C ASP A 216 1.26 36.98 -7.76
N GLY A 217 1.08 37.24 -6.46
CA GLY A 217 2.02 38.06 -5.70
C GLY A 217 3.45 37.50 -5.69
N VAL A 218 4.42 38.34 -5.29
CA VAL A 218 5.84 37.92 -5.18
C VAL A 218 6.01 36.76 -4.20
N GLU A 219 5.31 36.77 -3.06
CA GLU A 219 5.43 35.74 -2.02
C GLU A 219 4.99 34.34 -2.49
N PRO A 220 3.78 34.13 -3.07
CA PRO A 220 3.39 32.82 -3.64
C PRO A 220 4.36 32.29 -4.69
N ARG A 221 4.95 33.16 -5.52
CA ARG A 221 5.98 32.77 -6.48
C ARG A 221 7.25 32.29 -5.77
N ILE A 222 7.76 33.02 -4.78
CA ILE A 222 8.92 32.59 -3.99
C ILE A 222 8.66 31.22 -3.34
N ARG A 223 7.49 31.01 -2.76
CA ARG A 223 7.09 29.72 -2.16
C ARG A 223 6.99 28.59 -3.18
N SER A 224 6.49 28.87 -4.38
CA SER A 224 6.45 27.90 -5.48
C SER A 224 7.84 27.50 -5.94
N PHE A 225 8.80 28.44 -5.97
CA PHE A 225 10.20 28.15 -6.25
C PHE A 225 10.84 27.31 -5.14
N GLN A 226 10.57 27.63 -3.86
CA GLN A 226 11.03 26.82 -2.72
C GLN A 226 10.54 25.38 -2.85
N HIS A 227 9.25 25.19 -3.19
CA HIS A 227 8.69 23.86 -3.39
C HIS A 227 9.34 23.11 -4.55
N LEU A 228 9.66 23.79 -5.65
CA LEU A 228 10.40 23.18 -6.77
C LEU A 228 11.75 22.63 -6.32
N VAL A 229 12.52 23.41 -5.57
CA VAL A 229 13.84 22.97 -5.07
C VAL A 229 13.69 21.80 -4.11
N GLU A 230 12.76 21.88 -3.17
CA GLU A 230 12.57 20.82 -2.18
C GLU A 230 12.02 19.53 -2.78
N SER A 231 11.05 19.61 -3.70
CA SER A 231 10.50 18.44 -4.37
C SER A 231 11.57 17.67 -5.16
N ARG A 232 12.55 18.36 -5.76
CA ARG A 232 13.70 17.71 -6.43
C ARG A 232 14.55 16.91 -5.45
N VAL A 233 14.89 17.48 -4.30
CA VAL A 233 15.65 16.80 -3.24
C VAL A 233 14.86 15.60 -2.69
N PHE A 234 13.57 15.81 -2.42
CA PHE A 234 12.67 14.76 -1.96
C PHE A 234 12.58 13.60 -2.97
N LEU A 235 12.42 13.88 -4.27
CA LEU A 235 12.31 12.83 -5.30
C LEU A 235 13.62 12.05 -5.47
N GLN A 236 14.78 12.69 -5.32
CA GLN A 236 16.06 12.00 -5.30
C GLN A 236 16.15 11.02 -4.13
N ARG A 237 15.74 11.45 -2.93
CA ARG A 237 15.75 10.60 -1.73
C ARG A 237 14.69 9.49 -1.81
N LEU A 238 13.52 9.78 -2.38
CA LEU A 238 12.48 8.79 -2.66
C LEU A 238 12.99 7.73 -3.66
N ARG A 239 13.74 8.15 -4.69
CA ARG A 239 14.39 7.24 -5.64
C ARG A 239 15.29 6.27 -4.90
N ASP A 240 16.12 6.74 -3.99
CA ASP A 240 17.07 5.88 -3.26
C ASP A 240 16.32 4.86 -2.35
N VAL A 241 15.22 5.27 -1.69
CA VAL A 241 14.37 4.35 -0.92
C VAL A 241 13.68 3.32 -1.81
N LEU A 242 13.06 3.74 -2.92
CA LEU A 242 12.38 2.83 -3.85
C LEU A 242 13.37 1.88 -4.53
N LYS A 243 14.61 2.32 -4.77
CA LYS A 243 15.68 1.48 -5.31
C LYS A 243 16.00 0.35 -4.36
N ALA A 244 16.17 0.66 -3.08
CA ALA A 244 16.41 -0.36 -2.06
C ALA A 244 15.23 -1.34 -1.97
N ILE A 245 13.99 -0.86 -1.99
CA ILE A 245 12.79 -1.71 -1.92
C ILE A 245 12.67 -2.63 -3.13
N SER A 246 12.90 -2.11 -4.34
CA SER A 246 12.73 -2.85 -5.62
C SER A 246 13.93 -3.71 -6.00
N PHE A 247 15.01 -3.69 -5.23
CA PHE A 247 16.21 -4.48 -5.54
C PHE A 247 15.96 -5.98 -5.41
N SER A 248 16.27 -6.73 -6.47
CA SER A 248 16.20 -8.20 -6.51
C SER A 248 17.60 -8.79 -6.28
N SER A 249 17.66 -9.86 -5.48
CA SER A 249 18.87 -10.67 -5.29
C SER A 249 18.63 -12.10 -5.78
N ALA A 250 19.69 -12.88 -5.99
CA ALA A 250 19.58 -14.30 -6.37
C ALA A 250 18.80 -15.15 -5.34
N TYR A 251 18.81 -14.73 -4.07
CA TYR A 251 18.16 -15.45 -2.95
C TYR A 251 16.81 -14.85 -2.54
N GLU A 252 16.52 -13.62 -2.97
CA GLU A 252 15.32 -12.89 -2.58
C GLU A 252 14.69 -12.22 -3.80
N ARG A 253 13.47 -12.65 -4.13
CA ARG A 253 12.65 -11.97 -5.15
C ARG A 253 12.28 -10.58 -4.64
N ALA A 254 12.42 -9.58 -5.50
CA ALA A 254 11.94 -8.25 -5.18
C ALA A 254 10.40 -8.24 -5.02
N PRO A 255 9.83 -7.33 -4.21
CA PRO A 255 8.40 -7.11 -4.16
C PRO A 255 7.86 -6.62 -5.51
N TRP A 256 6.64 -7.02 -5.87
CA TRP A 256 5.99 -6.58 -7.11
C TRP A 256 5.43 -5.17 -6.96
N LEU A 257 6.28 -4.16 -7.14
CA LEU A 257 5.87 -2.76 -7.08
C LEU A 257 4.94 -2.43 -8.25
N ARG A 258 3.70 -2.00 -7.95
CA ARG A 258 2.65 -1.72 -8.94
C ARG A 258 2.39 -0.24 -9.14
N ALA A 259 2.44 0.55 -8.07
CA ALA A 259 2.21 1.99 -8.12
C ALA A 259 2.99 2.73 -7.03
N VAL A 260 3.34 3.99 -7.31
CA VAL A 260 3.90 4.94 -6.33
C VAL A 260 3.11 6.25 -6.43
N ILE A 261 2.53 6.69 -5.33
CA ILE A 261 1.71 7.90 -5.26
C ILE A 261 2.18 8.79 -4.12
N ILE A 262 2.13 10.09 -4.35
CA ILE A 262 2.30 11.12 -3.34
C ILE A 262 0.94 11.70 -2.97
N GLY A 263 0.73 11.96 -1.69
CA GLY A 263 -0.52 12.54 -1.22
C GLY A 263 -0.53 13.02 0.21
N ALA A 264 -1.68 13.53 0.62
CA ALA A 264 -1.94 13.94 1.99
C ALA A 264 -3.35 13.48 2.39
N GLY A 265 -3.44 12.60 3.39
CA GLY A 265 -4.73 12.12 3.89
C GLY A 265 -5.59 13.21 4.53
N VAL A 266 -4.95 14.25 5.08
CA VAL A 266 -5.61 15.48 5.55
C VAL A 266 -4.75 16.66 5.08
N PRO A 267 -5.05 17.25 3.91
CA PRO A 267 -4.27 18.37 3.38
C PRO A 267 -4.31 19.60 4.29
N GLY A 268 -3.21 20.34 4.34
CA GLY A 268 -3.12 21.65 5.00
C GLY A 268 -2.76 21.59 6.48
N VAL A 269 -2.31 20.43 6.96
CA VAL A 269 -1.81 20.24 8.33
C VAL A 269 -0.28 20.07 8.33
N GLY A 270 0.32 19.78 7.18
CA GLY A 270 1.75 19.47 7.03
C GLY A 270 2.71 20.54 7.58
N ASP A 271 2.50 21.82 7.27
CA ASP A 271 3.33 22.92 7.80
C ASP A 271 3.38 22.93 9.34
N ARG A 272 2.25 22.60 9.99
CA ARG A 272 2.14 22.54 11.45
C ARG A 272 2.76 21.28 12.02
N ILE A 273 2.64 20.16 11.31
CA ILE A 273 3.26 18.89 11.71
C ILE A 273 4.77 19.03 11.67
N ARG A 274 5.34 19.59 10.60
CA ARG A 274 6.79 19.78 10.49
C ARG A 274 7.32 20.81 11.48
N ALA A 275 6.58 21.90 11.73
CA ALA A 275 6.92 22.86 12.79
C ALA A 275 6.73 22.32 14.22
N GLY A 276 5.90 21.28 14.41
CA GLY A 276 5.49 20.76 15.70
C GLY A 276 6.20 19.48 16.16
N ILE A 277 6.84 18.74 15.24
CA ILE A 277 7.56 17.50 15.58
C ILE A 277 8.74 17.78 16.55
N ASP A 278 9.39 18.94 16.47
CA ASP A 278 10.48 19.30 17.39
C ASP A 278 10.03 19.72 18.80
N LYS A 279 8.77 20.14 18.98
CA LYS A 279 8.33 20.74 20.26
C LYS A 279 7.24 19.97 21.00
N PHE A 280 6.36 19.24 20.32
CA PHE A 280 5.20 18.62 20.97
C PHE A 280 5.41 17.14 21.34
N GLY A 281 6.27 16.42 20.61
CA GLY A 281 6.63 15.04 20.96
C GLY A 281 7.34 14.92 22.31
N SER A 282 8.14 15.92 22.67
CA SER A 282 8.85 16.00 23.96
C SER A 282 7.97 16.43 25.14
N MET A 283 6.78 16.97 24.90
CA MET A 283 5.89 17.49 25.96
C MET A 283 4.65 16.63 26.24
N GLY A 284 4.45 15.51 25.53
CA GLY A 284 3.30 14.62 25.76
C GLY A 284 1.94 15.23 25.41
N ILE A 285 1.91 16.39 24.75
CA ILE A 285 0.69 17.07 24.31
C ILE A 285 0.43 16.67 22.86
N MET A 286 -0.27 15.56 22.66
CA MET A 286 -0.90 15.29 21.36
C MET A 286 -2.10 16.23 21.20
N GLN A 287 -1.90 17.41 20.60
CA GLN A 287 -3.03 18.11 20.00
C GLN A 287 -3.52 17.28 18.83
N ASN A 288 -4.78 16.85 18.87
CA ASN A 288 -5.44 16.22 17.74
C ASN A 288 -5.38 17.22 16.56
N PRO A 289 -4.61 16.96 15.49
CA PRO A 289 -4.48 17.90 14.37
C PRO A 289 -5.79 18.00 13.56
N TYR A 290 -6.76 17.15 13.88
CA TYR A 290 -8.07 17.07 13.26
C TYR A 290 -9.07 17.98 13.97
N ASP A 291 -9.27 19.18 13.43
CA ASP A 291 -10.42 20.03 13.72
C ASP A 291 -11.45 19.87 12.58
N PRO A 292 -12.57 19.15 12.80
CA PRO A 292 -13.60 18.96 11.77
C PRO A 292 -14.40 20.23 11.44
N TYR A 293 -14.25 21.32 12.21
CA TYR A 293 -15.00 22.57 12.03
C TYR A 293 -14.24 23.65 11.25
N ARG A 294 -12.96 23.46 10.95
CA ARG A 294 -12.22 24.35 10.03
C ARG A 294 -12.41 23.88 8.60
N ALA A 295 -12.73 24.83 7.72
CA ALA A 295 -12.82 24.61 6.28
C ALA A 295 -11.53 23.94 5.81
N GLN A 296 -11.60 22.62 5.57
CA GLN A 296 -10.57 21.90 4.85
C GLN A 296 -10.41 22.63 3.53
N ARG A 297 -9.27 23.28 3.31
CA ARG A 297 -8.89 23.66 1.96
C ARG A 297 -8.47 22.35 1.31
N PRO A 298 -9.25 21.75 0.40
CA PRO A 298 -8.83 20.51 -0.23
C PRO A 298 -7.63 20.83 -1.13
N GLY A 299 -6.40 20.74 -0.62
CA GLY A 299 -5.22 20.93 -1.46
C GLY A 299 -4.98 19.68 -2.29
N GLY A 300 -4.97 19.81 -3.62
CA GLY A 300 -5.25 18.79 -4.65
C GLY A 300 -4.28 17.61 -4.81
N LEU A 301 -4.08 16.82 -3.76
CA LEU A 301 -3.53 15.46 -3.88
C LEU A 301 -4.58 14.41 -3.48
N PRO A 302 -5.55 14.10 -4.37
CA PRO A 302 -6.69 13.26 -4.03
C PRO A 302 -6.30 11.78 -3.93
N LEU A 303 -5.91 11.32 -2.74
CA LEU A 303 -5.65 9.89 -2.47
C LEU A 303 -6.84 8.98 -2.79
N HIS A 304 -8.08 9.50 -2.72
CA HIS A 304 -9.28 8.75 -3.08
C HIS A 304 -9.36 8.40 -4.58
N MET A 305 -8.82 9.25 -5.47
CA MET A 305 -8.80 8.98 -6.91
C MET A 305 -7.88 7.79 -7.22
N PHE A 306 -6.77 7.68 -6.49
CA PHE A 306 -5.88 6.53 -6.62
C PHE A 306 -6.57 5.22 -6.21
N PHE A 307 -7.23 5.21 -5.04
CA PHE A 307 -7.84 3.97 -4.56
C PHE A 307 -9.00 3.50 -5.45
N ARG A 308 -9.86 4.43 -5.89
CA ARG A 308 -10.99 4.10 -6.78
C ARG A 308 -10.59 3.85 -8.23
N GLY A 309 -9.59 4.57 -8.73
CA GLY A 309 -9.18 4.51 -10.13
C GLY A 309 -8.16 3.41 -10.44
N ILE A 310 -7.36 2.98 -9.45
CA ILE A 310 -6.27 2.03 -9.67
C ILE A 310 -6.39 0.81 -8.75
N ILE A 311 -6.40 0.98 -7.43
CA ILE A 311 -6.37 -0.18 -6.51
C ILE A 311 -7.61 -1.07 -6.68
N LEU A 312 -8.82 -0.51 -6.61
CA LEU A 312 -10.05 -1.30 -6.68
C LEU A 312 -10.29 -1.98 -8.04
N PRO A 313 -10.06 -1.34 -9.20
CA PRO A 313 -10.16 -2.00 -10.49
C PRO A 313 -9.17 -3.16 -10.67
N GLU A 314 -8.04 -3.12 -9.97
CA GLU A 314 -6.96 -4.12 -10.05
C GLU A 314 -7.12 -5.32 -9.12
N LYS A 315 -8.30 -5.50 -8.52
CA LYS A 315 -8.62 -6.62 -7.62
C LYS A 315 -8.40 -8.03 -8.20
N GLU A 316 -8.27 -8.17 -9.52
CA GLU A 316 -8.08 -9.47 -10.18
C GLU A 316 -6.64 -9.69 -10.68
N LEU A 317 -5.69 -8.82 -10.30
CA LEU A 317 -4.30 -8.94 -10.73
C LEU A 317 -3.59 -10.17 -10.14
N VAL A 318 -3.97 -10.60 -8.94
CA VAL A 318 -3.37 -11.77 -8.30
C VAL A 318 -4.02 -13.03 -8.89
N PRO A 319 -3.28 -13.90 -9.58
CA PRO A 319 -3.87 -15.10 -10.15
C PRO A 319 -4.36 -16.03 -9.03
N LEU A 320 -5.65 -16.38 -9.05
CA LEU A 320 -6.24 -17.28 -8.08
C LEU A 320 -5.52 -18.64 -8.12
N LYS A 321 -5.01 -19.12 -6.97
CA LYS A 321 -4.51 -20.49 -6.86
C LYS A 321 -5.65 -21.46 -7.21
N THR A 322 -5.52 -22.14 -8.36
CA THR A 322 -6.45 -23.19 -8.75
C THR A 322 -6.23 -24.39 -7.84
N LYS A 323 -7.28 -24.85 -7.14
CA LYS A 323 -7.20 -26.16 -6.47
C LYS A 323 -7.05 -27.19 -7.59
N TRP A 324 -6.14 -28.17 -7.45
CA TRP A 324 -5.95 -29.27 -8.41
C TRP A 324 -7.26 -29.96 -8.85
N ARG A 325 -8.29 -29.96 -7.99
CA ARG A 325 -9.64 -30.48 -8.29
C ARG A 325 -10.49 -29.64 -9.24
N HIS A 326 -10.14 -28.38 -9.46
CA HIS A 326 -10.79 -27.47 -10.42
C HIS A 326 -9.92 -27.22 -11.64
N ASP A 327 -8.67 -27.71 -11.64
CA ASP A 327 -7.85 -27.77 -12.83
C ASP A 327 -8.30 -28.96 -13.67
N VAL A 328 -9.02 -28.67 -14.75
CA VAL A 328 -9.57 -29.67 -15.68
C VAL A 328 -8.47 -30.59 -16.20
N VAL A 329 -7.24 -30.08 -16.39
CA VAL A 329 -6.10 -30.87 -16.87
C VAL A 329 -5.66 -31.87 -15.80
N CYS A 330 -5.54 -31.45 -14.54
CA CYS A 330 -5.22 -32.36 -13.44
C CYS A 330 -6.31 -33.41 -13.23
N VAL A 331 -7.60 -33.02 -13.28
CA VAL A 331 -8.71 -33.96 -13.10
C VAL A 331 -8.74 -35.00 -14.22
N ILE A 332 -8.56 -34.58 -15.48
CA ILE A 332 -8.45 -35.49 -16.64
C ILE A 332 -7.24 -36.41 -16.47
N GLY A 333 -6.09 -35.88 -16.05
CA GLY A 333 -4.89 -36.66 -15.79
C GLY A 333 -5.10 -37.75 -14.72
N PHE A 334 -5.73 -37.41 -13.60
CA PHE A 334 -6.07 -38.39 -12.56
C PHE A 334 -7.09 -39.43 -13.04
N ALA A 335 -8.11 -39.01 -13.79
CA ALA A 335 -9.12 -39.92 -14.33
C ALA A 335 -8.49 -40.92 -15.32
N LEU A 336 -7.65 -40.46 -16.25
CA LEU A 336 -6.92 -41.31 -17.19
C LEU A 336 -5.96 -42.26 -16.46
N GLY A 337 -5.19 -41.74 -15.49
CA GLY A 337 -4.28 -42.56 -14.68
C GLY A 337 -5.01 -43.67 -13.93
N PHE A 338 -6.18 -43.38 -13.35
CA PHE A 338 -7.02 -44.39 -12.70
C PHE A 338 -7.54 -45.44 -13.70
N LEU A 339 -7.96 -45.02 -14.89
CA LEU A 339 -8.45 -45.90 -15.95
C LEU A 339 -7.36 -46.87 -16.43
N PHE A 340 -6.13 -46.40 -16.62
CA PHE A 340 -4.98 -47.26 -16.96
C PHE A 340 -4.65 -48.27 -15.84
N LEU A 341 -4.76 -47.86 -14.58
CA LEU A 341 -4.49 -48.75 -13.44
C LEU A 341 -5.54 -49.87 -13.37
N VAL A 342 -6.82 -49.55 -13.57
CA VAL A 342 -7.91 -50.53 -13.64
C VAL A 342 -7.72 -51.46 -14.85
N ALA A 343 -7.40 -50.93 -16.03
CA ALA A 343 -7.12 -51.73 -17.21
C ALA A 343 -5.94 -52.70 -16.99
N GLY A 344 -4.87 -52.24 -16.35
CA GLY A 344 -3.73 -53.08 -15.99
C GLY A 344 -4.09 -54.20 -15.01
N LEU A 345 -4.94 -53.92 -14.01
CA LEU A 345 -5.46 -54.94 -13.08
C LEU A 345 -6.33 -55.98 -13.79
N VAL A 346 -7.20 -55.55 -14.71
CA VAL A 346 -8.04 -56.45 -15.50
C VAL A 346 -7.19 -57.34 -16.41
N ILE A 347 -6.22 -56.78 -17.13
CA ILE A 347 -5.29 -57.56 -17.96
C ILE A 347 -4.52 -58.57 -17.11
N LYS A 348 -3.99 -58.16 -15.96
CA LYS A 348 -3.30 -59.07 -15.04
C LYS A 348 -4.21 -60.20 -14.55
N TYR A 349 -5.47 -59.90 -14.25
CA TYR A 349 -6.45 -60.89 -13.81
C TYR A 349 -6.84 -61.89 -14.92
N VAL A 350 -6.95 -61.41 -16.17
CA VAL A 350 -7.26 -62.24 -17.34
C VAL A 350 -6.09 -63.12 -17.75
N VAL A 351 -4.85 -62.64 -17.64
CA VAL A 351 -3.64 -63.40 -17.99
C VAL A 351 -3.25 -64.45 -16.94
N GLN A 352 -3.75 -64.33 -15.71
CA GLN A 352 -3.54 -65.33 -14.64
C GLN A 352 -4.61 -66.42 -14.57
N ARG A 353 -5.66 -66.35 -15.41
CA ARG A 353 -6.58 -67.46 -15.68
C ARG A 353 -6.12 -68.20 -16.93
#